data_AF-A0A961E2J3-F1
#
_entry.id   AF-A0A961E2J3-F1
#
_cell.length_a   1.000
_cell.length_b   1.000
_cell.length_c   1.000
_cell.angle_alpha   90.00
_cell.angle_beta   90.00
_cell.angle_gamma   90.00
#
_symmetry.space_group_name_H-M   'P 1'
#
loop_
_entity.id
_entity.type
_entity.pdbx_description
1 polymer ?
#
loop_
_entity_poly.entity_id
_entity_poly.type
_entity_poly.pdbx_seq_one_letter_code
_entity_poly.pdbx_strand_id
1 'polypeptide(L)'
;EIRVVDDGEEVELWAGEAHLPASVITRSAAIPRSAKSAALGRQLDPAAHVLHRNWVGPMALVVLDDPDDPTPYWLVSCRNPERVLAALRS
;
A
#
# COMPACT_ATOMS: atom_id res chain seq x y z
N GLU A 1 8.17 -3.44 7.10
CA GLU A 1 8.77 -2.26 6.44
C GLU A 1 8.23 -2.24 5.02
N ILE A 2 8.08 -1.08 4.36
CA ILE A 2 7.55 -1.06 2.98
C ILE A 2 8.72 -1.01 1.98
N ARG A 3 8.73 -1.93 1.02
CA ARG A 3 9.78 -2.05 0.00
C ARG A 3 9.15 -2.51 -1.32
N VAL A 4 9.78 -2.14 -2.43
CA VAL A 4 9.46 -2.71 -3.75
C VAL A 4 10.63 -3.60 -4.13
N VAL A 5 10.35 -4.83 -4.52
CA VAL A 5 11.31 -5.83 -4.97
C VAL A 5 11.01 -6.13 -6.43
N ASP A 6 12.05 -6.24 -7.23
CA ASP A 6 12.00 -6.65 -8.63
C ASP A 6 13.04 -7.75 -8.78
N ASP A 7 12.59 -8.98 -9.07
CA ASP A 7 13.44 -10.14 -9.28
C ASP A 7 13.71 -10.43 -10.77
N GLY A 8 13.18 -9.59 -11.67
CA GLY A 8 13.28 -9.72 -13.12
C GLY A 8 12.12 -10.47 -13.78
N GLU A 9 11.28 -11.15 -13.01
CA GLU A 9 10.05 -11.80 -13.50
C GLU A 9 8.80 -11.06 -13.03
N GLU A 10 8.76 -10.62 -11.78
CA GLU A 10 7.66 -9.86 -11.22
C GLU A 10 8.13 -8.74 -10.26
N VAL A 11 7.39 -7.63 -10.27
CA VAL A 11 7.57 -6.56 -9.29
C VAL A 11 6.62 -6.81 -8.13
N GLU A 12 7.11 -6.82 -6.90
CA GLU A 12 6.31 -7.02 -5.70
C GLU A 12 6.38 -5.84 -4.73
N LEU A 13 5.25 -5.53 -4.09
CA LEU A 13 5.18 -4.65 -2.94
C LEU A 13 5.24 -5.47 -1.65
N TRP A 14 6.28 -5.25 -0.87
CA TRP A 14 6.47 -5.90 0.42
C TRP A 14 6.10 -4.94 1.55
N ALA A 15 5.18 -5.36 2.43
CA ALA A 15 4.73 -4.61 3.60
C ALA A 15 4.88 -5.46 4.88
N GLY A 16 6.08 -5.48 5.46
CA GLY A 16 6.35 -6.38 6.58
C GLY A 16 6.56 -7.80 6.07
N GLU A 17 5.73 -8.74 6.51
CA GLU A 17 5.74 -10.15 6.06
C GLU A 17 4.72 -10.41 4.95
N ALA A 18 3.81 -9.45 4.69
CA ALA A 18 2.86 -9.55 3.60
C ALA A 18 3.49 -9.02 2.31
N HIS A 19 3.39 -9.77 1.23
CA HIS A 19 3.86 -9.40 -0.10
C HIS A 19 2.69 -9.43 -1.09
N LEU A 20 2.77 -8.58 -2.11
CA LEU A 20 1.70 -8.36 -3.06
C LEU A 20 2.32 -8.15 -4.46
N PRO A 21 1.96 -8.97 -5.45
CA PRO A 21 2.31 -8.72 -6.85
C PRO A 21 1.84 -7.34 -7.32
N ALA A 22 2.68 -6.60 -8.04
CA ALA A 22 2.28 -5.32 -8.63
C ALA A 22 1.20 -5.50 -9.71
N SER A 23 1.10 -6.70 -10.30
CA SER A 23 0.14 -7.10 -11.32
C SER A 23 -1.32 -6.98 -10.85
N VAL A 24 -1.60 -7.19 -9.56
CA VAL A 24 -2.96 -7.03 -8.98
C VAL A 24 -3.26 -5.60 -8.52
N ILE A 25 -2.30 -4.68 -8.58
CA ILE A 25 -2.48 -3.28 -8.18
C ILE A 25 -3.07 -2.48 -9.34
N THR A 26 -4.33 -2.07 -9.23
CA THR A 26 -4.99 -1.27 -10.28
C THR A 26 -4.78 0.22 -10.13
N ARG A 27 -4.61 0.71 -8.89
CA ARG A 27 -4.38 2.13 -8.61
C ARG A 27 -3.51 2.30 -7.38
N SER A 28 -2.81 3.43 -7.32
CA SER A 28 -2.03 3.80 -6.15
C SER A 28 -2.05 5.29 -5.88
N ALA A 29 -1.96 5.67 -4.61
CA ALA A 29 -1.98 7.07 -4.17
C ALA A 29 -1.19 7.27 -2.88
N ALA A 30 -0.53 8.43 -2.78
CA ALA A 30 0.07 8.87 -1.53
C ALA A 30 -0.98 9.54 -0.65
N ILE A 31 -1.06 9.13 0.61
CA ILE A 31 -1.90 9.76 1.63
C ILE A 31 -1.01 10.63 2.50
N PRO A 32 -1.16 11.98 2.46
CA PRO A 32 -0.35 12.87 3.28
C PRO A 32 -0.72 12.75 4.76
N ARG A 33 0.18 13.19 5.64
CA ARG A 33 -0.03 13.17 7.10
C ARG A 33 -1.35 13.81 7.54
N SER A 34 -1.75 14.90 6.88
CA SER A 34 -3.01 15.61 7.17
C SER A 34 -4.25 14.75 6.90
N ALA A 35 -4.20 13.83 5.93
CA ALA A 35 -5.32 12.95 5.58
C ALA A 35 -5.27 11.58 6.28
N LYS A 36 -4.15 11.24 6.92
CA LYS A 36 -3.95 9.92 7.57
C LYS A 36 -5.02 9.57 8.59
N SER A 37 -5.44 10.53 9.42
CA SER A 37 -6.48 10.28 10.42
C SER A 37 -7.83 9.94 9.80
N ALA A 38 -8.16 10.56 8.66
CA ALA A 38 -9.40 10.26 7.95
C ALA A 38 -9.35 8.88 7.29
N ALA A 39 -8.20 8.53 6.69
CA ALA A 39 -7.97 7.23 6.05
C ALA A 39 -8.04 6.04 7.04
N LEU A 40 -7.66 6.26 8.30
CA LEU A 40 -7.75 5.25 9.37
C LEU A 40 -9.02 5.38 10.22
N GLY A 41 -9.90 6.31 9.87
CA GLY A 41 -11.10 6.63 10.63
C GLY A 41 -12.28 5.73 10.27
N ARG A 42 -13.49 6.24 10.55
CA ARG A 42 -14.78 5.55 10.34
C ARG A 42 -15.07 5.06 8.91
N GLN A 43 -14.29 5.44 7.92
CA GLN A 43 -14.49 5.04 6.52
C GLN A 43 -13.49 3.95 6.09
N LEU A 44 -12.62 3.51 7.00
CA LEU A 44 -11.73 2.38 6.74
C LEU A 44 -12.57 1.12 6.51
N ASP A 45 -12.23 0.40 5.45
CA ASP A 45 -12.86 -0.88 5.13
C ASP A 45 -12.29 -1.96 6.05
N PRO A 46 -13.12 -2.75 6.75
CA PRO A 46 -12.63 -3.83 7.62
C PRO A 46 -11.86 -4.93 6.88
N ALA A 47 -12.06 -5.08 5.56
CA ALA A 47 -11.34 -6.05 4.73
C ALA A 47 -9.98 -5.51 4.23
N ALA A 48 -9.68 -4.22 4.43
CA ALA A 48 -8.42 -3.66 3.98
C ALA A 48 -7.22 -4.19 4.79
N HIS A 49 -6.11 -4.46 4.11
CA HIS A 49 -4.86 -4.74 4.79
C HIS A 49 -4.22 -3.42 5.27
N VAL A 50 -4.03 -3.29 6.58
CA VAL A 50 -3.51 -2.05 7.17
C VAL A 50 -2.23 -2.31 7.95
N LEU A 51 -1.13 -1.76 7.45
CA LEU A 51 0.13 -1.69 8.18
C LEU A 51 0.34 -0.26 8.68
N HIS A 52 -0.16 0.01 9.88
CA HIS A 52 -0.08 1.32 10.51
C HIS A 52 1.11 1.44 11.48
N ARG A 53 1.85 2.55 11.37
CA ARG A 53 2.85 2.98 12.36
C ARG A 53 2.54 4.40 12.81
N ASN A 54 2.33 4.59 14.11
CA ASN A 54 1.93 5.88 14.67
C ASN A 54 2.99 6.98 14.48
N TRP A 55 4.29 6.63 14.45
CA TRP A 55 5.42 7.56 14.25
C TRP A 55 5.71 7.93 12.79
N VAL A 56 5.01 7.33 11.81
CA VAL A 56 5.18 7.65 10.38
C VAL A 56 4.03 8.53 9.91
N GLY A 57 4.32 9.71 9.37
CA GLY A 57 3.30 10.68 8.97
C GLY A 57 2.46 10.26 7.75
N PRO A 58 3.06 9.96 6.59
CA PRO A 58 2.32 9.60 5.38
C PRO A 58 1.99 8.11 5.29
N MET A 59 1.11 7.76 4.35
CA MET A 59 0.81 6.38 3.96
C MET A 59 0.82 6.23 2.43
N ALA A 60 1.04 5.01 1.96
CA ALA A 60 0.74 4.59 0.60
C ALA A 60 -0.58 3.81 0.62
N LEU A 61 -1.46 4.13 -0.33
CA LEU A 61 -2.67 3.40 -0.63
C LEU A 61 -2.47 2.68 -1.97
N VAL A 62 -2.76 1.39 -2.04
CA VAL A 62 -2.80 0.61 -3.29
C VAL A 62 -4.12 -0.14 -3.37
N VAL A 63 -4.87 0.06 -4.45
CA VAL A 63 -6.17 -0.59 -4.71
C VAL A 63 -5.92 -1.88 -5.47
N LEU A 64 -6.57 -2.95 -5.02
CA LEU A 64 -6.35 -4.29 -5.56
C LEU A 64 -7.53 -4.72 -6.44
N ASP A 65 -7.23 -5.54 -7.43
CA ASP A 65 -8.19 -6.32 -8.21
C ASP A 65 -7.63 -7.74 -8.31
N ASP A 66 -7.79 -8.48 -7.21
CA ASP A 66 -7.36 -9.86 -7.08
C ASP A 66 -8.62 -10.76 -7.01
N PRO A 67 -8.85 -11.64 -7.99
CA PRO A 67 -10.02 -12.53 -7.98
C PRO A 67 -9.97 -13.58 -6.87
N ASP A 68 -8.79 -13.87 -6.33
CA ASP A 68 -8.56 -14.92 -5.33
C ASP A 68 -8.47 -14.36 -3.88
N ASP A 69 -8.36 -13.04 -3.71
CA ASP A 69 -8.32 -12.36 -2.42
C ASP A 69 -9.33 -11.18 -2.36
N PRO A 70 -10.30 -11.18 -1.42
CA PRO A 70 -11.28 -10.10 -1.30
C PRO A 70 -10.72 -8.78 -0.73
N THR A 71 -9.43 -8.69 -0.40
CA THR A 71 -8.79 -7.49 0.16
C THR A 71 -8.87 -6.33 -0.85
N PRO A 72 -9.64 -5.26 -0.59
CA PRO A 72 -9.91 -4.25 -1.62
C PRO A 72 -8.74 -3.29 -1.84
N TYR A 73 -7.94 -3.05 -0.81
CA TYR A 73 -6.78 -2.18 -0.85
C TYR A 73 -5.85 -2.43 0.33
N TRP A 74 -4.57 -2.07 0.16
CA TRP A 74 -3.63 -1.95 1.26
C TRP A 74 -3.40 -0.48 1.62
N LEU A 75 -3.34 -0.20 2.92
CA LEU A 75 -3.01 1.12 3.47
C LEU A 75 -1.80 1.02 4.40
N VAL A 76 -0.63 1.43 3.91
CA VAL A 76 0.66 1.14 4.55
C VAL A 76 1.41 2.42 4.91
N SER A 77 1.89 2.52 6.15
CA SER A 77 2.69 3.66 6.60
C SER A 77 4.05 3.74 5.88
N CYS A 78 4.29 4.84 5.17
CA CYS A 78 5.48 5.05 4.36
C CYS A 78 6.01 6.48 4.51
N ARG A 79 7.32 6.67 4.74
CA ARG A 79 7.93 8.01 4.85
C ARG A 79 8.04 8.71 3.49
N ASN A 80 8.20 7.94 2.41
CA ASN A 80 8.38 8.44 1.05
C ASN A 80 7.45 7.69 0.10
N PRO A 81 6.12 7.86 0.22
CA PRO A 81 5.16 7.09 -0.57
C PRO A 81 5.40 7.28 -2.07
N GLU A 82 5.67 8.51 -2.52
CA GLU A 82 5.92 8.79 -3.95
C GLU A 82 7.04 7.94 -4.56
N ARG A 83 8.12 7.72 -3.81
CA ARG A 83 9.24 6.88 -4.28
C ARG A 83 8.83 5.41 -4.42
N VAL A 84 8.06 4.90 -3.46
CA VAL A 84 7.53 3.52 -3.52
C VAL A 84 6.56 3.39 -4.70
N LEU A 85 5.63 4.33 -4.85
CA LEU A 85 4.62 4.29 -5.90
C LEU A 85 5.22 4.47 -7.30
N ALA A 86 6.30 5.23 -7.43
CA ALA A 86 7.04 5.33 -8.68
C ALA A 86 7.71 4.00 -9.05
N ALA A 87 8.30 3.28 -8.07
CA ALA A 87 8.93 1.99 -8.30
C ALA A 87 7.94 0.90 -8.74
N LEU A 88 6.67 0.98 -8.31
CA LEU A 88 5.61 0.05 -8.75
C LEU A 88 5.15 0.25 -10.21
N ARG A 89 5.57 1.34 -10.86
CA ARG A 89 5.20 1.65 -12.25
C ARG A 89 6.33 1.41 -13.25
N SER A 90 7.48 0.94 -12.76
CA SER A 90 8.65 0.66 -13.59
C SER A 90 8.56 -0.74 -14.19
#